data_AF-A0A534RGW7-F1
#
_entry.id   AF-A0A534RGW7-F1
#
_cell.length_a   1.000
_cell.length_b   1.000
_cell.length_c   1.000
_cell.angle_alpha   90.00
_cell.angle_beta   90.00
_cell.angle_gamma   90.00
#
_symmetry.space_group_name_H-M   'P 1'
#
loop_
_entity.id
_entity.type
_entity.pdbx_description
1 polymer ?
#
loop_
_entity_poly.entity_id
_entity_poly.type
_entity_poly.pdbx_seq_one_letter_code
_entity_poly.pdbx_strand_id
1 'polypeptide(L)' 'MTLRELIERHRVVIAAGSGGVGKTTVAASIALWGALGGRRTVVITIDPARRLADSLGL' A
#
# COMPACT_ATOMS: atom_id res chain seq x y z
N MET A 1 7.63 -13.50 -10.50
CA MET A 1 7.28 -12.07 -10.37
C MET A 1 7.61 -11.62 -8.97
N THR A 2 8.43 -10.59 -8.82
CA THR A 2 8.78 -10.03 -7.50
C THR A 2 7.88 -8.85 -7.15
N LEU A 3 7.86 -8.46 -5.86
CA LEU A 3 7.10 -7.28 -5.40
C LEU A 3 7.61 -5.99 -6.06
N ARG A 4 8.91 -5.91 -6.30
CA ARG A 4 9.57 -4.83 -7.04
C ARG A 4 9.02 -4.74 -8.47
N GLU A 5 9.00 -5.86 -9.20
CA GLU A 5 8.47 -5.90 -10.56
C GLU A 5 6.99 -5.51 -10.64
N LEU A 6 6.19 -5.94 -9.66
CA LEU A 6 4.77 -5.57 -9.55
C LEU A 6 4.64 -4.05 -9.48
N ILE A 7 5.33 -3.42 -8.53
CA ILE A 7 5.28 -1.97 -8.32
C ILE A 7 5.84 -1.22 -9.52
N GLU A 8 6.91 -1.75 -10.14
CA GLU A 8 7.60 -1.07 -11.22
C GLU A 8 6.78 -1.04 -12.51
N ARG A 9 6.10 -2.14 -12.83
CA ARG A 9 5.41 -2.33 -14.12
C ARG A 9 3.93 -1.96 -14.13
N HIS A 10 3.31 -1.78 -12.96
CA HIS A 10 1.87 -1.54 -12.86
C HIS A 10 1.55 -0.16 -12.29
N ARG A 11 0.52 0.48 -12.85
CA ARG A 11 -0.02 1.77 -12.36
C ARG A 11 -1.01 1.61 -11.21
N VAL A 12 -1.65 0.45 -11.12
CA VAL A 12 -2.66 0.12 -10.13
C VAL A 12 -2.31 -1.24 -9.52
N VAL A 13 -2.29 -1.31 -8.20
CA VAL A 13 -2.07 -2.53 -7.43
C VAL A 13 -3.23 -2.68 -6.44
N ILE A 14 -3.87 -3.85 -6.43
CA ILE A 14 -5.00 -4.15 -5.55
C ILE A 14 -4.58 -5.24 -4.57
N ALA A 15 -4.61 -4.94 -3.27
CA ALA A 15 -4.42 -5.93 -2.21
C ALA A 15 -5.78 -6.54 -1.84
N ALA A 16 -6.00 -7.81 -2.20
CA ALA A 16 -7.26 -8.54 -1.97
C ALA A 16 -7.03 -9.79 -1.09
N GLY A 17 -8.10 -10.27 -0.44
CA GLY A 17 -8.05 -11.37 0.52
C GLY A 17 -9.10 -11.24 1.64
N SER A 18 -9.20 -12.26 2.49
CA SER A 18 -10.16 -12.31 3.62
C SER A 18 -9.93 -11.23 4.68
N GLY A 19 -10.89 -11.05 5.59
CA GLY A 19 -10.77 -10.08 6.70
C GLY A 19 -9.56 -10.39 7.61
N GLY A 20 -8.89 -9.35 8.11
CA GLY A 20 -7.79 -9.52 9.07
C GLY A 20 -6.43 -9.99 8.51
N VAL A 21 -6.31 -10.32 7.21
CA VAL A 21 -5.05 -10.83 6.62
C VAL A 21 -3.98 -9.77 6.34
N GLY A 22 -4.18 -8.52 6.77
CA GLY A 22 -3.18 -7.45 6.64
C GLY A 22 -3.20 -6.66 5.31
N LYS A 23 -4.27 -6.74 4.52
CA LYS A 23 -4.40 -6.02 3.22
C LYS A 23 -4.06 -4.55 3.30
N THR A 24 -4.61 -3.83 4.29
CA THR A 24 -4.40 -2.40 4.46
C THR A 24 -2.93 -2.09 4.74
N THR A 25 -2.28 -2.88 5.60
CA THR A 25 -0.85 -2.76 5.90
C THR A 25 -0.01 -3.00 4.65
N VAL A 26 -0.29 -4.08 3.92
CA VAL A 26 0.44 -4.41 2.68
C VAL A 26 0.26 -3.32 1.62
N ALA A 27 -0.95 -2.81 1.43
CA ALA A 27 -1.21 -1.71 0.49
C ALA A 27 -0.45 -0.44 0.87
N ALA A 28 -0.42 -0.08 2.16
CA ALA A 28 0.35 1.06 2.65
C ALA A 28 1.86 0.87 2.45
N SER A 29 2.41 -0.33 2.74
CA SER A 29 3.83 -0.63 2.52
C SER A 29 4.22 -0.58 1.05
N ILE A 30 3.39 -1.12 0.16
CA ILE A 30 3.57 -1.05 -1.30
C ILE A 30 3.59 0.41 -1.76
N ALA A 31 2.64 1.21 -1.26
CA ALA A 31 2.54 2.62 -1.63
C ALA A 31 3.75 3.44 -1.15
N LEU A 32 4.18 3.22 0.10
CA LEU A 32 5.37 3.84 0.68
C LEU A 32 6.61 3.47 -0.14
N TRP A 33 6.77 2.21 -0.52
CA TRP A 33 7.91 1.78 -1.31
C TRP A 33 7.93 2.42 -2.72
N GLY A 34 6.76 2.53 -3.36
CA GLY A 34 6.61 3.28 -4.61
C GLY A 34 7.03 4.75 -4.47
N ALA A 35 6.59 5.40 -3.40
CA ALA A 35 6.94 6.79 -3.10
C ALA A 35 8.44 6.99 -2.83
N LEU A 36 9.06 6.10 -2.04
CA LEU A 36 10.51 6.10 -1.79
C LEU A 36 11.31 5.85 -3.07
N GLY A 37 10.76 5.10 -4.02
CA GLY A 37 11.31 4.92 -5.37
C GLY A 37 11.06 6.10 -6.33
N GLY A 38 10.57 7.24 -5.84
CA GLY A 38 10.34 8.47 -6.62
C GLY A 38 9.03 8.50 -7.40
N ARG A 39 8.11 7.55 -7.19
CA ARG A 39 6.79 7.57 -7.83
C ARG A 39 5.84 8.48 -7.09
N ARG A 40 4.97 9.17 -7.82
CA ARG A 40 3.81 9.82 -7.22
C ARG A 40 2.75 8.76 -6.94
N THR A 41 2.62 8.39 -5.67
CA THR A 41 1.77 7.27 -5.24
C THR A 41 0.64 7.76 -4.34
N VAL A 42 -0.51 7.08 -4.43
CA VAL A 42 -1.65 7.24 -3.54
C VAL A 42 -2.06 5.86 -3.02
N VAL A 43 -2.39 5.77 -1.73
CA VAL A 43 -3.01 4.59 -1.13
C VAL A 43 -4.46 4.91 -0.82
N ILE A 44 -5.37 4.02 -1.17
CA ILE A 44 -6.80 4.16 -0.90
C ILE A 44 -7.20 2.99 -0.01
N THR A 45 -7.72 3.30 1.18
CA THR A 45 -8.26 2.31 2.13
C THR A 45 -9.50 2.89 2.80
N ILE A 46 -10.46 2.04 3.17
CA ILE A 46 -11.78 2.48 3.63
C ILE A 46 -11.81 2.80 5.13
N ASP A 47 -10.91 2.22 5.93
CA ASP A 47 -10.76 2.52 7.36
C ASP A 47 -9.37 2.07 7.82
N PRO A 48 -8.34 2.93 7.78
CA PRO A 48 -7.03 2.55 8.29
C PRO A 48 -7.14 2.32 9.81
N ALA A 49 -6.52 1.25 10.31
CA ALA A 49 -6.37 1.08 11.75
C ALA A 49 -5.72 2.34 12.35
N ARG A 50 -6.20 2.83 13.50
CA ARG A 50 -5.78 4.12 14.09
C ARG A 50 -4.25 4.31 14.09
N ARG A 51 -3.50 3.31 14.56
CA ARG A 51 -2.03 3.33 14.60
C ARG A 51 -1.37 3.51 13.23
N LEU A 52 -1.98 2.95 12.18
CA LEU A 52 -1.49 3.11 10.81
C LEU A 52 -1.84 4.50 10.27
N ALA A 53 -3.04 5.01 10.56
CA ALA A 53 -3.41 6.39 10.22
C ALA A 53 -2.42 7.39 10.85
N ASP A 54 -2.16 7.24 12.15
CA ASP A 54 -1.18 8.06 12.89
C ASP A 54 0.21 8.01 12.23
N SER A 55 0.65 6.82 11.81
CA SER A 55 1.95 6.62 11.16
C SER A 55 2.03 7.23 9.76
N LEU A 56 0.87 7.35 9.08
CA LEU A 56 0.75 7.98 7.77
C LEU A 56 0.46 9.49 7.86
N GLY A 57 0.22 10.02 9.07
CA GLY A 57 -0.17 11.42 9.27
C GLY A 57 -1.57 11.76 8.77
N LEU A 58 -2.51 10.80 8.85
CA LEU A 58 -3.90 10.93 8.43
C LEU A 58 -4.85 11.23 9.58
#